data_AF-A0A396IWR6-F1
#
_entry.id   AF-A0A396IWR6-F1
#
_cell.length_a   1.000
_cell.length_b   1.000
_cell.length_c   1.000
_cell.angle_alpha   90.00
_cell.angle_beta   90.00
_cell.angle_gamma   90.00
#
_symmetry.space_group_name_H-M   'P 1'
#
loop_
_entity.id
_entity.type
_entity.pdbx_description
1 polymer ?
#
loop_
_entity_poly.entity_id
_entity_poly.type
_entity_poly.pdbx_seq_one_letter_code
_entity_poly.pdbx_strand_id
1 'polypeptide(L)' 'MQEFFFFIPRLSLTPSDVMIPFKFQRRQVPIAVSFAMTINKSQGQSLKKVEIYLQVMCFHTVSYMCQYQELPPEMD' A
#
# COMPACT_ATOMS: atom_id res chain seq x y z
N MET A 1 5.08 -10.67 -32.87
CA MET A 1 4.88 -10.01 -31.57
C MET A 1 4.13 -10.98 -30.69
N GLN A 2 4.72 -11.38 -29.57
CA GLN A 2 4.10 -12.32 -28.65
C GLN A 2 3.43 -11.49 -27.54
N GLU A 3 2.10 -11.51 -27.52
CA GLU A 3 1.30 -10.86 -26.49
C GLU A 3 1.62 -11.49 -25.13
N PHE A 4 2.38 -10.79 -24.29
CA PHE A 4 2.55 -11.16 -22.89
C PHE A 4 1.31 -10.74 -22.11
N PHE A 5 0.35 -11.64 -21.95
CA PHE A 5 -0.71 -11.47 -20.96
C PHE A 5 -0.09 -11.56 -19.56
N PHE A 6 0.13 -10.41 -18.90
CA PHE A 6 0.62 -10.37 -17.53
C PHE A 6 -0.51 -10.71 -16.55
N PHE A 7 -0.51 -11.93 -16.01
CA PHE A 7 -1.47 -12.37 -15.01
C PHE A 7 -1.06 -11.88 -13.62
N ILE A 8 -1.87 -11.00 -13.01
CA ILE A 8 -1.61 -10.53 -11.65
C ILE A 8 -2.03 -11.63 -10.66
N PRO A 9 -1.13 -12.17 -9.83
CA PRO A 9 -1.46 -13.25 -8.89
C PRO A 9 -2.47 -12.77 -7.84
N ARG A 10 -3.49 -13.58 -7.55
CA ARG A 10 -4.44 -13.32 -6.44
C ARG A 10 -3.98 -14.05 -5.19
N LEU A 11 -3.78 -13.33 -4.09
CA LEU A 11 -3.39 -13.89 -2.79
C LEU A 11 -4.64 -14.19 -1.96
N SER A 12 -4.69 -15.37 -1.34
CA SER A 12 -5.73 -15.73 -0.38
C SER A 12 -5.14 -15.76 1.03
N LEU A 13 -5.68 -14.96 1.93
CA LEU A 13 -5.23 -14.82 3.31
C LEU A 13 -6.32 -15.34 4.24
N THR A 14 -6.00 -16.39 4.98
CA THR A 14 -6.85 -16.92 6.06
C THR A 14 -6.20 -16.51 7.37
N PRO A 15 -6.94 -15.90 8.31
CA PRO A 15 -6.40 -15.58 9.62
C PRO A 15 -6.09 -16.89 10.37
N SER A 16 -4.91 -16.96 10.98
CA SER A 16 -4.42 -18.18 11.63
C SER A 16 -5.10 -18.51 12.95
N ASP A 17 -5.67 -17.49 13.60
CA ASP A 17 -6.16 -17.60 14.97
C ASP A 17 -7.57 -17.06 15.05
N VAL A 18 -8.58 -17.92 14.87
CA VAL A 18 -9.93 -17.49 15.16
C VAL A 18 -10.88 -18.66 15.49
N MET A 19 -11.36 -18.68 16.73
CA MET A 19 -12.64 -19.27 17.13
C MET A 19 -13.80 -18.47 16.49
N ILE A 20 -13.90 -18.46 15.16
CA ILE A 20 -15.04 -17.90 14.42
C ILE A 20 -15.89 -19.06 13.92
N PRO A 21 -17.23 -18.92 13.94
CA PRO A 21 -18.13 -19.98 13.53
C PRO A 21 -18.14 -20.23 12.00
N PHE A 22 -17.25 -19.58 11.24
CA PHE A 22 -17.17 -19.72 9.78
C PHE A 22 -15.74 -19.55 9.27
N LYS A 23 -15.45 -20.13 8.10
CA LYS A 23 -14.14 -19.98 7.43
C LYS A 23 -14.03 -18.59 6.80
N PHE A 24 -13.19 -17.73 7.35
CA PHE A 24 -12.89 -16.42 6.76
C PHE A 24 -11.68 -16.51 5.82
N GLN A 25 -11.84 -16.12 4.56
CA GLN A 25 -10.74 -16.05 3.59
C GLN A 25 -10.78 -14.69 2.87
N ARG A 26 -9.71 -13.91 2.97
CA ARG A 26 -9.54 -12.65 2.25
C ARG A 26 -8.78 -12.89 0.94
N ARG A 27 -9.44 -12.69 -0.21
CA ARG A 27 -8.77 -12.71 -1.52
C ARG A 27 -8.38 -11.29 -1.92
N GLN A 28 -7.09 -11.04 -2.08
CA GLN A 28 -6.53 -9.73 -2.36
C GLN A 28 -5.56 -9.81 -3.54
N VAL A 29 -5.59 -8.81 -4.41
CA VAL A 29 -4.51 -8.58 -5.37
C VAL A 29 -3.38 -7.88 -4.60
N PRO A 30 -2.12 -8.36 -4.64
CA PRO A 30 -1.00 -7.82 -3.86
C PRO A 30 -0.46 -6.53 -4.48
N ILE A 31 -1.36 -5.58 -4.77
CA ILE A 31 -1.07 -4.25 -5.28
C ILE A 31 -1.74 -3.27 -4.32
N ALA A 32 -0.97 -2.31 -3.81
CA ALA A 32 -1.47 -1.19 -3.05
C ALA A 32 -1.11 0.09 -3.81
N VAL A 33 -2.12 0.82 -4.30
CA VAL A 33 -1.93 2.16 -4.87
C VAL A 33 -2.07 3.15 -3.71
N SER A 34 -0.99 3.84 -3.35
CA SER A 34 -0.98 4.77 -2.23
C SER A 34 -0.10 5.96 -2.55
N PHE A 35 -0.74 7.12 -2.72
CA PHE A 35 -0.06 8.42 -2.77
C PHE A 35 0.29 8.90 -1.37
N ALA A 36 -0.50 8.54 -0.35
CA ALA A 36 -0.22 8.85 1.04
C ALA A 36 -0.28 7.58 1.89
N MET A 37 0.77 7.33 2.67
CA MET A 37 0.87 6.20 3.60
C MET A 37 1.09 6.71 5.03
N THR A 38 0.62 5.97 6.03
CA THR A 38 0.91 6.34 7.42
C THR A 38 2.37 6.03 7.76
N ILE A 39 2.96 6.75 8.71
CA ILE A 39 4.36 6.51 9.16
C ILE A 39 4.60 5.04 9.54
N ASN A 40 3.66 4.44 10.28
CA ASN A 40 3.79 3.03 10.69
C ASN A 40 3.78 2.07 9.49
N LYS A 41 3.15 2.46 8.37
CA LYS A 41 3.16 1.67 7.13
C LYS A 41 4.40 1.90 6.29
N SER A 42 5.02 3.08 6.39
CA SER A 42 6.26 3.40 5.67
C SER A 42 7.52 2.92 6.38
N GLN A 43 7.46 2.60 7.67
CA GLN A 43 8.62 2.13 8.44
C GLN A 43 9.29 0.92 7.76
N GLY A 44 10.59 1.04 7.49
CA GLY A 44 11.37 0.01 6.79
C GLY A 44 11.34 0.10 5.26
N GLN A 45 10.63 1.07 4.66
CA GLN A 45 10.67 1.33 3.23
C GLN A 45 11.65 2.45 2.88
N SER A 46 12.40 2.28 1.79
CA SER A 46 13.25 3.32 1.21
C SER A 46 12.47 4.09 0.14
N LEU A 47 12.31 5.41 0.32
CA LEU A 47 11.48 6.27 -0.51
C LEU A 47 12.35 7.36 -1.16
N LYS A 48 12.18 7.61 -2.46
CA LYS A 48 13.00 8.59 -3.21
C LYS A 48 12.65 10.05 -2.87
N LYS A 49 11.36 10.36 -2.74
CA LYS A 49 10.84 11.68 -2.41
C LYS A 49 9.64 11.52 -1.49
N VAL A 50 9.65 12.25 -0.38
CA VAL A 50 8.61 12.16 0.66
C VAL A 50 8.29 13.55 1.16
N GLU A 51 7.00 13.80 1.37
CA GLU A 51 6.53 14.92 2.18
C GLU A 51 5.75 14.40 3.39
N ILE A 52 5.96 15.01 4.55
CA ILE A 52 5.38 14.57 5.82
C ILE A 52 4.42 15.63 6.32
N TYR A 53 3.16 15.25 6.50
CA TYR A 53 2.15 16.11 7.14
C TYR A 53 1.84 15.62 8.56
N LEU A 54 2.16 16.45 9.57
CA LEU A 54 1.93 16.16 10.98
C LEU A 54 0.94 17.16 11.58
N GLN A 55 -0.30 16.71 11.82
CA GLN A 55 -1.35 17.58 12.35
C GLN A 55 -1.30 17.73 13.89
N VAL A 56 -0.83 16.71 14.63
CA VAL A 56 -0.69 16.75 16.11
C VAL A 56 0.47 15.86 16.57
N MET A 57 1.31 16.35 17.51
CA MET A 57 2.34 15.55 18.20
C MET A 57 1.71 14.61 19.24
N CYS A 58 1.10 13.52 18.79
CA CYS A 58 0.76 12.43 19.70
C CYS A 58 1.45 11.16 19.20
N PHE A 59 2.20 10.50 20.09
CA PHE A 59 3.01 9.29 19.86
C PHE A 59 2.25 8.05 19.32
N HIS A 60 0.97 8.18 18.98
CA HIS A 60 0.12 7.17 18.37
C HIS A 60 -0.16 7.41 16.85
N THR A 61 0.26 8.57 16.35
CA THR A 61 0.70 8.95 14.99
C THR A 61 0.00 8.31 13.78
N VAL A 62 -1.09 8.91 13.31
CA VAL A 62 -1.43 8.94 11.88
C VAL A 62 -0.84 10.20 11.25
N SER A 63 0.46 10.21 10.96
CA SER A 63 1.02 11.19 10.02
C SER A 63 1.06 10.56 8.64
N TYR A 64 0.73 11.36 7.64
CA TYR A 64 0.71 10.92 6.25
C TYR A 64 2.05 11.29 5.60
N MET A 65 2.68 10.30 4.99
CA MET A 65 3.83 10.45 4.09
C MET A 65 3.31 10.42 2.66
N CYS A 66 3.43 11.53 1.94
CA CYS A 66 3.07 11.60 0.53
C CYS A 66 4.24 11.12 -0.36
N GLN A 67 3.96 10.20 -1.27
CA GLN A 67 4.84 9.78 -2.36
C GLN A 67 4.62 10.71 -3.55
N TYR A 68 5.66 11.44 -3.94
CA TYR A 68 5.67 12.14 -5.23
C TYR A 68 6.17 11.19 -6.31
N GLN A 69 5.28 10.74 -7.18
CA GLN A 69 5.64 10.21 -8.48
C GLN A 69 5.64 11.39 -9.45
N GLU A 70 6.78 11.73 -10.06
CA GLU A 70 6.77 12.69 -11.17
C GLU A 70 5.92 12.07 -12.28
N LEU A 71 4.75 12.68 -12.54
CA LEU A 71 3.96 12.35 -13.72
C LEU A 71 4.89 12.58 -14.93
N PRO A 72 5.00 11.62 -15.87
CA PRO A 72 5.73 11.89 -17.10
C PRO A 72 5.15 13.18 -17.70
N PRO A 73 6.01 14.08 -18.24
CA PRO A 73 5.50 15.29 -18.87
C PRO A 73 4.47 14.86 -19.92
N GLU A 74 3.29 15.47 -19.86
CA GLU A 74 2.31 15.31 -20.93
C GLU A 74 3.04 15.64 -22.24
N MET A 75 3.05 14.68 -23.16
CA MET A 75 3.48 14.94 -24.54
C MET A 75 2.42 15.86 -25.12
N ASP A 76 2.78 17.13 -25.29
CA ASP A 76 2.01 18.13 -26.05
C ASP A 76 1.50 17.56 -27.40
#